data_AF-A0A7X9FDE7-F1
#
_entry.id   AF-A0A7X9FDE7-F1
#
_cell.length_a   1.000
_cell.length_b   1.000
_cell.length_c   1.000
_cell.angle_alpha   90.00
_cell.angle_beta   90.00
_cell.angle_gamma   90.00
#
_symmetry.space_group_name_H-M   'P 1'
#
loop_
_entity.id
_entity.type
_entity.pdbx_description
1 polymer ?
#
loop_
_entity_poly.entity_id
_entity_poly.type
_entity_poly.pdbx_seq_one_letter_code
_entity_poly.pdbx_strand_id
1 'polypeptide(L)'
;TGSGFCSQHTLTVEFGLDTATTVDSLIIRWPQGGTQVLTALSANSHIWVTETAPSYVCGDANGDTKVNVGDAVYIITYVFRGGPAPTPMDAGDANCDGKINVGDAVYIISYVFRGGPAPCCP
;
A
#
# COMPACT_ATOMS: atom_id res chain seq x y z
N THR A 1 15.35 11.65 17.16
CA THR A 1 15.19 12.32 15.86
C THR A 1 15.81 11.44 14.79
N GLY A 2 14.99 10.94 13.87
CA GLY A 2 15.42 10.07 12.78
C GLY A 2 14.22 9.72 11.92
N SER A 3 13.94 10.56 10.92
CA SER A 3 12.87 10.39 9.94
C SER A 3 13.52 10.19 8.58
N GLY A 4 13.75 8.94 8.19
CA GLY A 4 14.34 8.58 6.90
C GLY A 4 14.42 7.08 6.72
N PHE A 5 13.92 6.60 5.57
CA PHE A 5 14.02 5.23 5.07
C PHE A 5 15.43 4.66 5.34
N CYS A 6 15.51 3.43 5.87
CA CYS A 6 16.73 2.68 6.23
C CYS A 6 17.35 2.94 7.61
N SER A 7 16.61 3.42 8.61
CA SER A 7 17.00 3.26 10.01
C SER A 7 16.06 2.27 10.70
N GLN A 8 16.49 1.02 10.86
CA GLN A 8 15.90 0.17 11.90
C GLN A 8 16.99 -0.35 12.83
N HIS A 9 16.93 0.15 14.06
CA HIS A 9 17.24 -0.68 15.22
C HIS A 9 16.18 -1.80 15.21
N THR A 10 16.61 -3.06 15.27
CA THR A 10 15.70 -4.20 15.40
C THR A 10 14.86 -4.02 16.65
N LEU A 11 13.54 -3.98 16.52
CA LEU A 11 12.61 -4.00 17.65
C LEU A 11 12.16 -5.46 17.84
N THR A 12 12.75 -6.15 18.80
CA THR A 12 12.24 -7.45 19.23
C THR A 12 11.01 -7.21 20.10
N VAL A 13 9.87 -7.78 19.71
CA VAL A 13 8.64 -7.77 20.49
C VAL A 13 8.35 -9.20 20.90
N GLU A 14 8.21 -9.43 22.20
CA GLU A 14 7.89 -10.74 22.78
C GLU A 14 6.50 -10.70 23.41
N PHE A 15 5.72 -11.75 23.20
CA PHE A 15 4.42 -11.94 23.85
C PHE A 15 4.24 -13.41 24.23
N GLY A 16 3.68 -13.65 25.42
CA GLY A 16 3.40 -15.00 25.92
C GLY A 16 2.02 -15.49 25.49
N LEU A 17 1.90 -16.78 25.20
CA LEU A 17 0.66 -17.43 24.75
C LEU A 17 0.09 -18.44 25.78
N ASP A 18 0.65 -18.47 26.99
CA ASP A 18 0.34 -19.47 28.03
C ASP A 18 0.42 -20.91 27.48
N THR A 19 -0.65 -21.71 27.55
CA THR A 19 -0.67 -23.08 27.05
C THR A 19 -0.98 -23.19 25.56
N ALA A 20 -1.23 -22.08 24.86
CA ALA A 20 -1.57 -22.13 23.44
C ALA A 20 -0.32 -22.44 22.60
N THR A 21 -0.46 -23.42 21.71
CA THR A 21 0.64 -23.89 20.86
C THR A 21 0.69 -23.19 19.50
N THR A 22 -0.28 -22.34 19.20
CA THR A 22 -0.40 -21.63 17.91
C THR A 22 -0.97 -20.23 18.09
N VAL A 23 -0.49 -19.30 17.26
CA VAL A 23 -1.11 -17.98 17.03
C VAL A 23 -2.06 -18.09 15.86
N ASP A 24 -3.30 -17.66 16.06
CA ASP A 24 -4.32 -17.62 14.99
C ASP A 24 -3.95 -16.58 13.93
N SER A 25 -3.73 -15.33 14.35
CA SER A 25 -3.30 -14.24 13.46
C SER A 25 -2.31 -13.28 14.13
N LEU A 26 -1.23 -12.94 13.43
CA LEU A 26 -0.35 -11.82 13.71
C LEU A 26 -0.53 -10.76 12.60
N ILE A 27 -0.95 -9.55 12.98
CA ILE A 27 -1.22 -8.45 12.05
C ILE A 27 -0.16 -7.37 12.23
N ILE A 28 0.61 -7.10 11.18
CA ILE A 28 1.59 -6.02 11.12
C ILE A 28 1.03 -4.90 10.25
N ARG A 29 0.91 -3.70 10.81
CA ARG A 29 0.52 -2.49 10.07
C ARG A 29 1.77 -1.66 9.80
N TRP A 30 2.13 -1.51 8.55
CA TRP A 30 3.35 -0.84 8.15
C TRP A 30 3.17 0.69 8.03
N PRO A 31 4.21 1.50 8.27
CA PRO A 31 4.11 2.96 8.18
C PRO A 31 3.68 3.47 6.79
N GLN A 32 3.97 2.73 5.71
CA GLN A 32 3.55 3.10 4.35
C GLN A 32 2.09 2.74 4.03
N GLY A 33 1.35 2.16 4.99
CA GLY A 33 -0.08 1.86 4.86
C GLY A 33 -0.39 0.38 4.58
N GLY A 34 0.58 -0.41 4.10
CA GLY A 34 0.44 -1.85 3.89
C GLY A 34 0.12 -2.61 5.18
N THR A 35 -0.68 -3.67 5.09
CA THR A 35 -0.99 -4.56 6.23
C THR A 35 -0.60 -5.99 5.89
N GLN A 36 0.27 -6.59 6.70
CA GLN A 36 0.66 -7.99 6.57
C GLN A 36 -0.04 -8.83 7.64
N VAL A 37 -0.73 -9.89 7.22
CA VAL A 37 -1.40 -10.85 8.12
C VAL A 37 -0.71 -12.20 7.98
N LEU A 38 -0.20 -12.71 9.10
CA LEU A 38 0.38 -14.05 9.20
C LEU A 38 -0.55 -14.90 10.05
N THR A 39 -0.89 -16.10 9.58
CA THR A 39 -1.82 -17.00 10.26
C THR A 39 -1.18 -18.33 10.60
N ALA A 40 -1.75 -19.05 11.58
CA ALA A 40 -1.34 -20.41 11.95
C ALA A 40 0.15 -20.54 12.30
N LEU A 41 0.69 -19.57 13.04
CA LEU A 41 2.09 -19.59 13.47
C LEU A 41 2.27 -20.48 14.70
N SER A 42 3.32 -21.30 14.75
CA SER A 42 3.63 -22.10 15.94
C SER A 42 4.11 -21.22 17.09
N ALA A 43 3.70 -21.53 18.32
CA ALA A 43 4.29 -20.96 19.52
C ALA A 43 5.80 -21.26 19.60
N ASN A 44 6.53 -20.43 20.33
CA ASN A 44 7.99 -20.54 20.51
C ASN A 44 8.79 -20.44 19.19
N SER A 45 8.29 -19.67 18.22
CA SER A 45 8.97 -19.41 16.95
C SER A 45 9.45 -17.96 16.86
N HIS A 46 10.52 -17.74 16.10
CA HIS A 46 10.97 -16.41 15.71
C HIS A 46 10.59 -16.15 14.26
N ILE A 47 9.92 -15.03 14.01
CA ILE A 47 9.47 -14.62 12.69
C ILE A 47 10.15 -13.31 12.32
N TRP A 48 10.81 -13.29 11.16
CA TRP A 48 11.35 -12.07 10.57
C TRP A 48 10.31 -11.50 9.61
N VAL A 49 9.91 -10.26 9.86
CA VAL A 49 8.96 -9.53 9.00
C VAL A 49 9.66 -8.33 8.39
N THR A 50 9.42 -8.10 7.10
CA THR A 50 9.99 -7.00 6.34
C THR A 50 8.87 -6.31 5.59
N GLU A 51 8.84 -4.98 5.64
CA GLU A 51 7.96 -4.18 4.80
C GLU A 51 8.33 -4.44 3.34
N THR A 52 7.46 -5.15 2.61
CA THR A 52 7.65 -5.37 1.18
C THR A 52 7.16 -4.13 0.46
N ALA A 53 8.06 -3.40 -0.20
CA ALA A 53 7.63 -2.31 -1.07
C ALA A 53 6.78 -2.88 -2.20
N PRO A 54 5.69 -2.20 -2.61
CA PRO A 54 4.90 -2.63 -3.76
C PRO A 54 5.79 -2.73 -5.00
N SER A 55 5.50 -3.70 -5.87
CA SER A 55 6.20 -3.89 -7.15
C SER A 55 5.84 -2.83 -8.21
N TYR A 56 4.98 -1.87 -7.84
CA TYR A 56 4.42 -0.82 -8.68
C TYR A 56 4.48 0.52 -7.95
N VAL A 57 4.34 1.61 -8.70
CA VAL A 57 4.24 2.95 -8.13
C VAL A 57 2.77 3.26 -7.87
N CYS A 58 2.45 3.62 -6.64
CA CYS A 58 1.06 3.90 -6.26
C CYS A 58 0.59 5.22 -6.87
N GLY A 59 -0.56 5.21 -7.52
CA GLY A 59 -1.06 6.34 -8.28
C GLY A 59 -0.45 6.50 -9.67
N ASP A 60 0.47 5.62 -10.08
CA ASP A 60 0.97 5.52 -11.46
C ASP A 60 0.04 4.62 -12.29
N ALA A 61 -1.13 5.16 -12.61
CA ALA A 61 -2.16 4.43 -13.33
C ALA A 61 -1.75 4.10 -14.77
N ASN A 62 -0.85 4.89 -15.37
CA ASN A 62 -0.42 4.71 -16.75
C ASN A 62 0.87 3.85 -16.89
N GLY A 63 1.56 3.55 -15.79
CA GLY A 63 2.74 2.70 -15.74
C GLY A 63 4.04 3.38 -16.21
N ASP A 64 4.10 4.71 -16.21
CA ASP A 64 5.25 5.49 -16.67
C ASP A 64 6.28 5.81 -15.56
N THR A 65 6.07 5.26 -14.36
CA THR A 65 6.86 5.41 -13.13
C THR A 65 6.76 6.78 -12.46
N LYS A 66 5.85 7.66 -12.90
CA LYS A 66 5.70 9.01 -12.34
C LYS A 66 4.24 9.32 -12.04
N VAL A 67 3.95 9.65 -10.79
CA VAL A 67 2.62 10.14 -10.41
C VAL A 67 2.42 11.58 -10.85
N ASN A 68 1.58 11.80 -11.87
CA ASN A 68 1.32 13.09 -12.48
C ASN A 68 -0.10 13.19 -13.07
N VAL A 69 -0.37 14.25 -13.83
CA VAL A 69 -1.69 14.47 -14.46
C VAL A 69 -2.04 13.41 -15.49
N GLY A 70 -1.04 12.78 -16.11
CA GLY A 70 -1.19 11.67 -17.03
C GLY A 70 -1.95 10.50 -16.42
N ASP A 71 -1.74 10.20 -15.14
CA ASP A 71 -2.44 9.13 -14.42
C ASP A 71 -3.91 9.44 -14.22
N ALA A 72 -4.23 10.68 -13.85
CA ALA A 72 -5.62 11.12 -13.73
C ALA A 72 -6.36 11.04 -15.08
N VAL A 73 -5.70 11.41 -16.18
CA VAL A 73 -6.26 11.28 -17.54
C VAL A 73 -6.43 9.81 -17.92
N TYR A 74 -5.50 8.94 -17.52
CA TYR A 74 -5.57 7.50 -17.76
C TYR A 74 -6.78 6.88 -17.05
N ILE A 75 -6.97 7.19 -15.76
CA ILE A 75 -8.13 6.75 -14.97
C ILE A 75 -9.44 7.21 -15.62
N ILE A 76 -9.55 8.47 -16.03
CA ILE A 76 -10.74 9.01 -16.72
C ILE A 76 -11.00 8.27 -18.03
N THR A 77 -9.95 7.93 -18.78
CA THR A 77 -10.06 7.21 -20.04
C THR A 77 -10.53 5.77 -19.82
N TYR A 78 -10.01 5.09 -18.81
CA TYR A 78 -10.48 3.78 -18.39
C TYR A 78 -11.97 3.82 -18.02
N VAL A 79 -12.35 4.72 -17.11
CA VAL A 79 -13.72 4.80 -16.54
C VAL A 79 -14.77 5.19 -17.58
N PHE A 80 -14.49 6.17 -18.45
CA PHE A 80 -15.52 6.72 -19.35
C PHE A 80 -15.38 6.33 -20.82
N ARG A 81 -14.17 5.99 -21.27
CA ARG A 81 -13.90 5.69 -22.70
C ARG A 81 -13.60 4.22 -22.95
N GLY A 82 -13.68 3.37 -21.92
CA GLY A 82 -13.35 1.95 -22.04
C GLY A 82 -11.89 1.72 -22.42
N GLY A 83 -11.00 2.61 -21.95
CA GLY A 83 -9.56 2.42 -22.09
C GLY A 83 -9.06 1.17 -21.34
N PRO A 84 -7.77 0.83 -21.48
CA PRO A 84 -7.19 -0.27 -20.71
C PRO A 84 -7.24 0.00 -19.20
N ALA A 85 -7.37 -1.07 -18.41
CA ALA A 85 -7.31 -0.96 -16.96
C ALA A 85 -5.86 -0.75 -16.47
N PRO A 86 -5.64 0.02 -15.40
CA PRO A 86 -4.35 0.08 -14.71
C PRO A 86 -3.86 -1.32 -14.33
N THR A 87 -2.55 -1.55 -14.44
CA THR A 87 -1.92 -2.83 -14.12
C THR A 87 -0.71 -2.59 -13.21
N PRO A 88 -0.76 -2.97 -11.92
CA PRO A 88 -1.89 -3.58 -11.22
C PRO A 88 -3.05 -2.59 -11.02
N MET A 89 -4.25 -3.11 -10.70
CA MET A 89 -5.43 -2.28 -10.45
C MET A 89 -5.21 -1.30 -9.29
N ASP A 90 -4.45 -1.72 -8.28
CA ASP A 90 -4.10 -0.90 -7.11
C ASP A 90 -3.27 0.33 -7.47
N ALA A 91 -2.57 0.34 -8.62
CA ALA A 91 -1.89 1.53 -9.11
C ALA A 91 -2.87 2.65 -9.52
N GLY A 92 -4.10 2.30 -9.88
CA GLY A 92 -5.16 3.23 -10.24
C GLY A 92 -6.18 3.53 -9.15
N ASP A 93 -6.19 2.78 -8.04
CA ASP A 93 -7.02 3.03 -6.85
C ASP A 93 -6.23 3.92 -5.88
N ALA A 94 -6.16 5.21 -6.20
CA ALA A 94 -5.30 6.16 -5.49
C ALA A 94 -5.79 6.47 -4.07
N ASN A 95 -7.09 6.26 -3.80
CA ASN A 95 -7.71 6.54 -2.51
C ASN A 95 -7.94 5.27 -1.64
N CYS A 96 -7.63 4.08 -2.15
CA CYS A 96 -7.82 2.78 -1.51
C CYS A 96 -9.26 2.48 -1.11
N ASP A 97 -10.24 2.93 -1.89
CA ASP A 97 -11.65 2.62 -1.68
C ASP A 97 -12.07 1.27 -2.31
N GLY A 98 -11.13 0.60 -2.99
CA GLY A 98 -11.31 -0.67 -3.66
C GLY A 98 -11.91 -0.56 -5.07
N LYS A 99 -12.06 0.66 -5.62
CA LYS A 99 -12.70 0.90 -6.92
C LYS A 99 -11.99 2.01 -7.69
N ILE A 100 -11.47 1.67 -8.87
CA ILE A 100 -10.95 2.68 -9.80
C ILE A 100 -12.10 3.49 -10.41
N ASN A 101 -12.23 4.75 -9.99
CA ASN A 101 -13.29 5.65 -10.40
C ASN A 101 -12.81 7.13 -10.47
N VAL A 102 -13.75 8.07 -10.64
CA VAL A 102 -13.41 9.51 -10.77
C VAL A 102 -12.80 10.08 -9.47
N GLY A 103 -13.14 9.50 -8.33
CA GLY A 103 -12.56 9.81 -7.03
C GLY A 103 -11.03 9.69 -7.05
N ASP A 104 -10.49 8.64 -7.68
CA ASP A 104 -9.04 8.43 -7.81
C ASP A 104 -8.38 9.49 -8.67
N ALA A 105 -8.99 9.84 -9.81
CA ALA A 105 -8.48 10.90 -10.67
C ALA A 105 -8.43 12.25 -9.92
N VAL A 106 -9.46 12.57 -9.13
CA VAL A 106 -9.49 13.78 -8.29
C VAL A 106 -8.45 13.71 -7.18
N TYR A 107 -8.21 12.53 -6.62
CA TYR A 107 -7.19 12.30 -5.61
C TYR A 107 -5.79 12.57 -6.16
N ILE A 108 -5.44 12.01 -7.33
CA ILE A 108 -4.18 12.27 -8.03
C ILE A 108 -3.99 13.76 -8.31
N ILE A 109 -5.01 14.44 -8.83
CA ILE A 109 -4.95 15.89 -9.11
C ILE A 109 -4.69 16.68 -7.81
N SER A 110 -5.32 16.28 -6.71
CA SER A 110 -5.15 16.94 -5.41
C SER A 110 -3.74 16.73 -4.85
N TYR A 111 -3.19 15.52 -4.98
CA TYR A 111 -1.80 15.23 -4.63
C TYR A 111 -0.82 16.08 -5.44
N VAL A 112 -0.95 16.05 -6.77
CA VAL A 112 -0.01 16.70 -7.70
C VAL A 112 -0.02 18.23 -7.58
N PHE A 113 -1.20 18.85 -7.42
CA PHE A 113 -1.32 20.32 -7.47
C PHE A 113 -1.56 21.00 -6.13
N ARG A 114 -2.17 20.31 -5.17
CA ARG A 114 -2.59 20.92 -3.89
C ARG A 114 -1.75 20.45 -2.71
N GLY A 115 -0.75 19.61 -2.94
CA GLY A 115 0.02 18.98 -1.87
C GLY A 115 -0.87 18.13 -0.97
N GLY A 116 -1.90 17.51 -1.55
CA GLY A 116 -2.73 16.54 -0.85
C GLY A 116 -1.94 15.31 -0.39
N PRO A 117 -2.56 14.38 0.34
CA PRO A 117 -1.89 13.16 0.76
C PRO A 117 -1.41 12.35 -0.45
N ALA A 118 -0.30 11.62 -0.28
CA ALA A 118 0.19 10.71 -1.32
C ALA A 118 -0.84 9.61 -1.63
N PRO A 119 -0.84 9.07 -2.86
CA PRO A 119 -1.63 7.89 -3.20
C PRO A 119 -1.31 6.74 -2.24
N CYS A 120 -2.33 5.96 -1.90
CA CYS A 120 -2.17 4.85 -0.98
C CYS A 120 -1.37 3.69 -1.62
N CYS A 121 -0.59 2.98 -0.80
CA CYS A 121 0.20 1.83 -1.22
C CYS A 121 -0.15 0.58 -0.39
N PRO A 122 -1.15 -0.21 -0.82
CA PRO A 122 -1.54 -1.44 -0.14
C PRO A 122 -0.50 -2.57 -0.27
#